data_AF-A0A2S2DIR8-F1
#
_entry.id   AF-A0A2S2DIR8-F1
#
_cell.length_a   1.000
_cell.length_b   1.000
_cell.length_c   1.000
_cell.angle_alpha   90.00
_cell.angle_beta   90.00
_cell.angle_gamma   90.00
#
_symmetry.space_group_name_H-M   'P 1'
#
loop_
_entity.id
_entity.type
_entity.pdbx_description
1 polymer ?
#
loop_
_entity_poly.entity_id
_entity_poly.type
_entity_poly.pdbx_seq_one_letter_code
_entity_poly.pdbx_strand_id
1 'polypeptide(L)'
;MPPSPLSCDVPANRTVHAVRIKSGSGHRPGWPTNSGASLLFILDAVPTTAPIMTTPLHLFTRAAVCAALGLPALAWAQAPAASAAASPVPLLRQLDGDWRMSGDVRGKPVTYRMTAEPALQGTFTALRMKDVQVPAQYEAVVYIGYDAASKTVIAHWMDSFGPKYSIPHGTGQIDGDTIQFVIPYATGPFRNTWRYDPAAGSWQFSLESGQPDGTWKHFARYKVKRD
;
A
#
# COMPACT_ATOMS: atom_id res chain seq x y z
N MET A 1 18.19 2.74 26.26
CA MET A 1 16.98 3.54 26.51
C MET A 1 16.64 4.36 25.26
N PRO A 2 15.62 3.99 24.49
CA PRO A 2 15.03 4.92 23.52
C PRO A 2 14.22 6.01 24.28
N PRO A 3 14.22 7.27 23.83
CA PRO A 3 13.55 8.34 24.54
C PRO A 3 12.03 8.26 24.36
N SER A 4 11.32 8.32 25.49
CA SER A 4 9.88 8.51 25.58
C SER A 4 9.45 9.77 24.80
N PRO A 5 8.26 9.75 24.16
CA PRO A 5 7.61 11.00 23.79
C PRO A 5 7.34 11.79 25.08
N LEU A 6 7.60 13.10 25.00
CA LEU A 6 7.47 14.05 26.08
C LEU A 6 6.14 13.87 26.83
N SER A 7 6.28 13.84 28.15
CA SER A 7 5.21 13.86 29.14
C SER A 7 4.28 15.05 28.93
N CYS A 8 2.97 14.79 28.84
CA CYS A 8 1.96 15.76 29.22
C CYS A 8 1.42 15.32 30.59
N ASP A 9 1.73 16.09 31.61
CA ASP A 9 1.08 16.00 32.92
C ASP A 9 -0.43 16.16 32.74
N VAL A 10 -1.20 15.18 33.22
CA VAL A 10 -2.63 15.31 33.47
C VAL A 10 -2.84 15.08 34.96
N PRO A 11 -3.42 16.05 35.71
CA PRO A 11 -3.66 15.87 37.13
C PRO A 11 -4.65 14.74 37.37
N ALA A 12 -4.35 13.95 38.40
CA ALA A 12 -5.20 12.91 38.91
C ALA A 12 -6.57 13.44 39.32
N ASN A 13 -7.55 12.53 39.26
CA ASN A 13 -8.86 12.58 39.91
C ASN A 13 -10.03 13.14 39.08
N ARG A 14 -10.74 12.24 38.38
CA ARG A 14 -12.21 12.31 38.30
C ARG A 14 -12.80 10.91 38.10
N THR A 15 -13.45 10.44 39.16
CA THR A 15 -14.37 9.32 39.21
C THR A 15 -15.42 9.41 38.10
N VAL A 16 -15.51 8.41 37.23
CA VAL A 16 -16.63 8.29 36.29
C VAL A 16 -17.78 7.62 37.02
N HIS A 17 -18.78 8.41 37.40
CA HIS A 17 -20.09 7.90 37.82
C HIS A 17 -20.82 7.34 36.61
N ALA A 18 -21.32 6.11 36.74
CA ALA A 18 -22.23 5.49 35.78
C ALA A 18 -23.49 6.35 35.60
N VAL A 19 -23.69 6.89 34.39
CA VAL A 19 -24.94 7.58 34.04
C VAL A 19 -25.99 6.53 33.72
N ARG A 20 -26.89 6.33 34.69
CA ARG A 20 -28.13 5.56 34.55
C ARG A 20 -29.14 6.43 33.79
N ILE A 21 -29.40 6.11 32.51
CA ILE A 21 -30.50 6.73 31.78
C ILE A 21 -31.82 6.17 32.34
N LYS A 22 -32.58 7.01 33.06
CA LYS A 22 -33.98 6.77 33.42
C LYS A 22 -34.85 7.08 32.20
N SER A 23 -35.59 6.09 31.70
CA SER A 23 -36.66 6.33 30.73
C SER A 23 -37.85 6.97 31.44
N GLY A 24 -38.11 8.24 31.19
CA GLY A 24 -39.33 8.94 31.58
C GLY A 24 -40.45 8.70 30.57
N SER A 25 -41.59 8.24 31.06
CA SER A 25 -42.83 7.95 30.34
C SER A 25 -43.55 9.22 29.88
N GLY A 26 -43.92 9.28 28.59
CA GLY A 26 -44.86 10.24 28.01
C GLY A 26 -45.61 9.63 26.82
N HIS A 27 -46.89 9.33 27.04
CA HIS A 27 -47.96 8.91 26.10
C HIS A 27 -48.18 9.95 24.95
N ARG A 28 -48.57 9.71 23.68
CA ARG A 28 -49.34 8.71 22.89
C ARG A 28 -49.00 8.89 21.36
N PRO A 29 -49.73 8.33 20.36
CA PRO A 29 -50.08 6.95 20.04
C PRO A 29 -49.75 6.54 18.56
N GLY A 30 -49.70 5.23 18.31
CA GLY A 30 -50.07 4.66 17.00
C GLY A 30 -48.94 3.98 16.24
N TRP A 31 -48.91 2.64 16.29
CA TRP A 31 -48.98 1.68 15.17
C TRP A 31 -48.53 0.28 15.67
N PRO A 32 -49.05 -0.80 15.10
CA PRO A 32 -49.28 -2.06 15.83
C PRO A 32 -48.03 -2.92 15.98
N THR A 33 -47.94 -3.59 17.13
CA THR A 33 -47.05 -4.71 17.40
C THR A 33 -47.54 -5.96 16.69
N ASN A 34 -46.63 -6.66 16.01
CA ASN A 34 -46.78 -8.09 15.79
C ASN A 34 -45.51 -8.83 16.21
N SER A 35 -45.68 -9.50 17.35
CA SER A 35 -45.09 -10.74 17.84
C SER A 35 -44.22 -11.55 16.88
N GLY A 36 -43.01 -11.84 17.35
CA GLY A 36 -42.46 -13.19 17.52
C GLY A 36 -42.46 -14.15 16.33
N ALA A 37 -41.27 -14.55 15.90
CA ALA A 37 -40.97 -15.94 15.55
C ALA A 37 -39.45 -16.15 15.49
N SER A 38 -38.95 -17.04 16.36
CA SER A 38 -37.71 -17.77 16.12
C SER A 38 -37.95 -18.82 15.03
N LEU A 39 -37.14 -18.84 13.97
CA LEU A 39 -37.01 -19.96 13.03
C LEU A 39 -35.52 -20.08 12.68
N LEU A 40 -34.82 -21.12 13.15
CA LEU A 40 -34.64 -22.41 12.47
C LEU A 40 -33.95 -22.24 11.11
N PHE A 41 -32.62 -22.42 11.09
CA PHE A 41 -31.84 -22.55 9.86
C PHE A 41 -32.14 -23.91 9.22
N ILE A 42 -32.80 -23.89 8.07
CA ILE A 42 -33.02 -25.05 7.21
C ILE A 42 -31.82 -25.16 6.25
N LEU A 43 -31.19 -26.33 6.24
CA LEU A 43 -30.30 -26.80 5.17
C LEU A 43 -31.11 -26.90 3.89
N ASP A 44 -30.68 -26.25 2.80
CA ASP A 44 -31.13 -26.61 1.47
C ASP A 44 -29.97 -26.88 0.52
N ALA A 45 -30.18 -27.96 -0.23
CA ALA A 45 -29.24 -28.68 -1.06
C ALA A 45 -28.92 -27.95 -2.38
N VAL A 46 -27.70 -28.17 -2.87
CA VAL A 46 -27.28 -27.83 -4.24
C VAL A 46 -27.72 -28.96 -5.18
N PRO A 47 -28.48 -28.69 -6.27
CA PRO A 47 -28.70 -29.68 -7.29
C PRO A 47 -27.58 -29.66 -8.34
N THR A 48 -27.06 -30.86 -8.59
CA THR A 48 -26.21 -31.32 -9.68
C THR A 48 -26.93 -31.26 -11.04
N THR A 49 -26.24 -30.81 -12.10
CA THR A 49 -26.41 -31.35 -13.47
C THR A 49 -25.23 -30.96 -14.39
N ALA A 50 -24.50 -31.97 -14.86
CA ALA A 50 -23.80 -32.00 -16.16
C ALA A 50 -24.76 -32.62 -17.22
N PRO A 51 -24.45 -32.91 -18.52
CA PRO A 51 -23.14 -32.98 -19.21
C PRO A 51 -23.15 -32.60 -20.74
N ILE A 52 -22.10 -33.02 -21.48
CA ILE A 52 -22.01 -33.39 -22.94
C ILE A 52 -21.57 -32.25 -23.91
N MET A 53 -20.30 -32.21 -24.38
CA MET A 53 -19.63 -32.96 -25.48
C MET A 53 -19.98 -32.46 -26.90
N THR A 54 -18.97 -31.98 -27.65
CA THR A 54 -18.84 -32.16 -29.12
C THR A 54 -17.48 -31.64 -29.64
N THR A 55 -16.63 -32.56 -30.10
CA THR A 55 -15.61 -32.42 -31.17
C THR A 55 -16.28 -32.71 -32.54
N PRO A 56 -15.71 -32.45 -33.76
CA PRO A 56 -14.28 -32.49 -34.12
C PRO A 56 -13.76 -31.48 -35.20
N LEU A 57 -12.43 -31.40 -35.26
CA LEU A 57 -11.52 -31.46 -36.43
C LEU A 57 -12.05 -31.05 -37.83
N HIS A 58 -11.50 -29.97 -38.40
CA HIS A 58 -11.27 -29.89 -39.85
C HIS A 58 -9.90 -29.32 -40.17
N LEU A 59 -9.11 -30.21 -40.77
CA LEU A 59 -7.81 -30.02 -41.40
C LEU A 59 -8.03 -29.21 -42.70
N PHE A 60 -7.55 -27.97 -42.79
CA PHE A 60 -7.41 -27.29 -44.07
C PHE A 60 -5.94 -27.26 -44.49
N THR A 61 -5.62 -28.20 -45.37
CA THR A 61 -4.42 -28.17 -46.20
C THR A 61 -4.73 -27.28 -47.40
N ARG A 62 -3.93 -26.23 -47.63
CA ARG A 62 -3.59 -25.79 -48.98
C ARG A 62 -2.41 -24.81 -48.98
N ALA A 63 -1.40 -25.22 -49.73
CA ALA A 63 -0.18 -24.50 -49.98
C ALA A 63 -0.36 -23.44 -51.08
N ALA A 64 0.53 -22.44 -51.00
CA ALA A 64 1.39 -21.97 -52.08
C ALA A 64 1.04 -20.69 -52.87
N VAL A 65 2.15 -19.97 -53.10
CA VAL A 65 2.53 -19.11 -54.23
C VAL A 65 2.28 -17.60 -54.12
N CYS A 66 3.36 -16.92 -53.72
CA CYS A 66 4.01 -15.75 -54.33
C CYS A 66 3.17 -14.80 -55.20
N ALA A 67 3.05 -13.55 -54.73
CA ALA A 67 3.06 -12.39 -55.60
C ALA A 67 3.91 -11.28 -54.93
N ALA A 68 5.13 -11.09 -55.45
CA ALA A 68 6.00 -9.99 -55.08
C ALA A 68 5.43 -8.69 -55.66
N LEU A 69 4.84 -7.87 -54.82
CA LEU A 69 4.44 -6.50 -55.16
C LEU A 69 5.53 -5.56 -54.62
N GLY A 70 6.25 -4.92 -55.55
CA GLY A 70 7.18 -3.85 -55.24
C GLY A 70 6.45 -2.66 -54.62
N LEU A 71 6.84 -2.30 -53.39
CA LEU A 71 6.34 -1.12 -52.68
C LEU A 71 7.39 -0.01 -52.76
N PRO A 72 7.02 1.22 -53.16
CA PRO A 72 7.92 2.37 -53.07
C PRO A 72 8.21 2.66 -51.60
N ALA A 73 9.49 2.82 -51.27
CA ALA A 73 9.94 3.20 -49.94
C ALA A 73 9.47 4.63 -49.63
N LEU A 74 8.31 4.74 -48.98
CA LEU A 74 7.98 5.91 -48.18
C LEU A 74 9.02 5.98 -47.07
N ALA A 75 9.89 7.00 -47.11
CA ALA A 75 10.75 7.33 -45.98
C ALA A 75 9.85 7.96 -44.90
N TRP A 76 9.48 7.18 -43.91
CA TRP A 76 8.79 7.68 -42.73
C TRP A 76 9.81 8.47 -41.93
N ALA A 77 9.65 9.80 -41.86
CA ALA A 77 10.36 10.61 -40.89
C ALA A 77 10.02 10.08 -39.49
N GLN A 78 10.96 9.38 -38.86
CA GLN A 78 10.83 8.98 -37.47
C GLN A 78 10.89 10.25 -36.63
N ALA A 79 9.73 10.70 -36.15
CA ALA A 79 9.69 11.63 -35.02
C ALA A 79 10.53 11.01 -33.89
N PRO A 80 11.34 11.81 -33.16
CA PRO A 80 12.11 11.28 -32.04
C PRO A 80 11.15 10.60 -31.08
N ALA A 81 11.41 9.33 -30.79
CA ALA A 81 10.63 8.57 -29.82
C ALA A 81 10.70 9.31 -28.49
N ALA A 82 9.62 10.00 -28.13
CA ALA A 82 9.39 10.37 -26.74
C ALA A 82 9.49 9.06 -25.96
N SER A 83 10.46 8.97 -25.06
CA SER A 83 10.63 7.82 -24.18
C SER A 83 9.28 7.53 -23.54
N ALA A 84 8.63 6.46 -23.98
CA ALA A 84 7.37 6.03 -23.39
C ALA A 84 7.68 5.77 -21.92
N ALA A 85 7.19 6.65 -21.03
CA ALA A 85 7.38 6.49 -19.60
C ALA A 85 6.90 5.08 -19.25
N ALA A 86 7.82 4.23 -18.81
CA ALA A 86 7.49 2.87 -18.41
C ALA A 86 6.38 2.95 -17.36
N SER A 87 5.44 1.99 -17.39
CA SER A 87 4.41 1.93 -16.37
C SER A 87 5.06 2.01 -14.97
N PRO A 88 4.53 2.80 -14.03
CA PRO A 88 5.08 2.86 -12.68
C PRO A 88 4.96 1.54 -11.90
N VAL A 89 4.08 0.64 -12.35
CA VAL A 89 3.85 -0.68 -11.75
C VAL A 89 5.13 -1.54 -11.74
N PRO A 90 5.91 -1.64 -12.83
CA PRO A 90 7.24 -2.23 -12.83
C PRO A 90 8.16 -1.80 -11.67
N LEU A 91 8.21 -0.51 -11.31
CA LEU A 91 9.07 -0.05 -10.22
C LEU A 91 8.58 -0.54 -8.86
N LEU A 92 7.27 -0.51 -8.61
CA LEU A 92 6.71 -1.07 -7.36
C LEU A 92 7.03 -2.55 -7.20
N ARG A 93 7.05 -3.32 -8.30
CA ARG A 93 7.46 -4.74 -8.26
C ARG A 93 8.93 -4.95 -7.92
N GLN A 94 9.79 -3.95 -8.11
CA GLN A 94 11.19 -4.04 -7.66
C GLN A 94 11.30 -4.05 -6.12
N LEU A 95 10.23 -3.74 -5.39
CA LEU A 95 10.18 -3.91 -3.94
C LEU A 95 10.02 -5.38 -3.55
N ASP A 96 9.43 -6.23 -4.38
CA ASP A 96 9.05 -7.60 -3.98
C ASP A 96 10.25 -8.43 -3.53
N GLY A 97 10.08 -9.18 -2.44
CA GLY A 97 11.02 -10.13 -1.84
C GLY A 97 11.52 -9.74 -0.46
N ASP A 98 12.60 -10.40 -0.03
CA ASP A 98 13.19 -10.23 1.31
C ASP A 98 14.39 -9.28 1.29
N TRP A 99 14.48 -8.48 2.34
CA TRP A 99 15.47 -7.40 2.44
C TRP A 99 16.00 -7.22 3.86
N ARG A 100 17.27 -6.83 3.92
CA ARG A 100 17.88 -6.20 5.09
C ARG A 100 17.96 -4.69 4.88
N MET A 101 17.37 -3.94 5.80
CA MET A 101 17.45 -2.47 5.83
C MET A 101 18.43 -2.06 6.92
N SER A 102 19.51 -1.36 6.57
CA SER A 102 20.49 -0.87 7.55
C SER A 102 20.77 0.60 7.32
N GLY A 103 20.87 1.36 8.40
CA GLY A 103 21.13 2.79 8.35
C GLY A 103 20.85 3.45 9.68
N ASP A 104 20.18 4.59 9.68
CA ASP A 104 19.92 5.35 10.89
C ASP A 104 18.50 5.91 10.99
N VAL A 105 18.05 6.10 12.22
CA VAL A 105 16.88 6.91 12.59
C VAL A 105 17.36 7.99 13.54
N ARG A 106 17.26 9.25 13.11
CA ARG A 106 17.67 10.44 13.85
C ARG A 106 19.13 10.33 14.31
N GLY A 107 19.99 9.79 13.45
CA GLY A 107 21.42 9.58 13.71
C GLY A 107 21.74 8.35 14.55
N LYS A 108 20.75 7.58 15.02
CA LYS A 108 20.97 6.33 15.75
C LYS A 108 20.97 5.15 14.79
N PRO A 109 21.99 4.28 14.81
CA PRO A 109 22.04 3.13 13.92
C PRO A 109 20.90 2.16 14.21
N VAL A 110 20.27 1.65 13.15
CA VAL A 110 19.20 0.65 13.24
C VAL A 110 19.35 -0.39 12.12
N THR A 111 18.74 -1.55 12.32
CA THR A 111 18.58 -2.56 11.26
C THR A 111 17.21 -3.20 11.34
N TYR A 112 16.57 -3.36 10.19
CA TYR A 112 15.27 -4.02 10.06
C TYR A 112 15.36 -5.20 9.09
N ARG A 113 14.56 -6.23 9.34
CA ARG A 113 14.10 -7.17 8.32
C ARG A 113 12.90 -6.57 7.63
N MET A 114 12.89 -6.60 6.30
CA MET A 114 11.73 -6.20 5.52
C MET A 114 11.36 -7.30 4.54
N THR A 115 10.09 -7.69 4.52
CA THR A 115 9.51 -8.49 3.44
C THR A 115 8.54 -7.62 2.65
N ALA A 116 8.53 -7.79 1.34
CA ALA A 116 7.62 -7.07 0.47
C ALA A 116 6.96 -8.05 -0.51
N GLU A 117 5.65 -8.00 -0.61
CA GLU A 117 4.87 -8.95 -1.41
C GLU A 117 3.65 -8.28 -2.05
N PRO A 118 3.18 -8.79 -3.21
CA PRO A 118 1.87 -8.41 -3.73
C PRO A 118 0.77 -8.70 -2.72
N ALA A 119 -0.09 -7.73 -2.47
CA ALA A 119 -1.20 -7.82 -1.55
C ALA A 119 -2.50 -7.35 -2.21
N LEU A 120 -3.63 -7.74 -1.61
CA LEU A 120 -4.97 -7.34 -2.07
C LEU A 120 -5.15 -7.60 -3.58
N GLN A 121 -4.88 -8.84 -4.00
CA GLN A 121 -4.93 -9.27 -5.41
C GLN A 121 -3.94 -8.53 -6.33
N GLY A 122 -2.84 -8.04 -5.78
CA GLY A 122 -1.79 -7.33 -6.53
C GLY A 122 -2.12 -5.86 -6.81
N THR A 123 -3.14 -5.30 -6.16
CA THR A 123 -3.45 -3.86 -6.24
C THR A 123 -2.53 -3.03 -5.34
N PHE A 124 -1.94 -3.65 -4.33
CA PHE A 124 -0.92 -3.06 -3.45
C PHE A 124 0.31 -3.96 -3.36
N THR A 125 1.44 -3.37 -2.98
CA THR A 125 2.57 -4.08 -2.38
C THR A 125 2.51 -3.86 -0.88
N ALA A 126 2.57 -4.93 -0.09
CA ALA A 126 2.66 -4.85 1.37
C ALA A 126 4.12 -5.01 1.80
N LEU A 127 4.67 -3.99 2.47
CA LEU A 127 6.00 -4.02 3.07
C LEU A 127 5.84 -4.25 4.57
N ARG A 128 6.38 -5.34 5.11
CA ARG A 128 6.40 -5.64 6.54
C ARG A 128 7.81 -5.47 7.06
N MET A 129 8.01 -4.55 8.00
CA MET A 129 9.31 -4.19 8.55
C MET A 129 9.36 -4.52 10.04
N LYS A 130 10.43 -5.16 10.50
CA LYS A 130 10.63 -5.51 11.91
C LYS A 130 12.07 -5.31 12.35
N ASP A 131 12.26 -4.68 13.50
CA ASP A 131 13.58 -4.53 14.14
C ASP A 131 14.20 -5.89 14.45
N VAL A 132 15.50 -6.02 14.19
CA VAL A 132 16.29 -7.23 14.49
C VAL A 132 16.65 -7.37 15.96
N GLN A 133 16.48 -6.31 16.76
CA GLN A 133 16.69 -6.37 18.20
C GLN A 133 15.73 -7.35 18.89
N VAL A 134 16.16 -7.88 20.03
CA VAL A 134 15.37 -8.80 20.86
C VAL A 134 15.22 -8.20 22.27
N PRO A 135 14.02 -7.76 22.68
CA PRO A 135 12.79 -7.68 21.89
C PRO A 135 12.86 -6.60 20.81
N ALA A 136 12.09 -6.77 19.73
CA ALA A 136 12.00 -5.79 18.64
C ALA A 136 11.48 -4.45 19.19
N GLN A 137 12.13 -3.34 18.83
CA GLN A 137 11.75 -2.01 19.30
C GLN A 137 10.84 -1.27 18.32
N TYR A 138 10.69 -1.78 17.09
CA TYR A 138 9.85 -1.20 16.06
C TYR A 138 9.31 -2.29 15.12
N GLU A 139 8.05 -2.13 14.72
CA GLU A 139 7.39 -2.94 13.70
C GLU A 139 6.45 -2.05 12.88
N ALA A 140 6.42 -2.25 11.56
CA ALA A 140 5.57 -1.50 10.66
C ALA A 140 5.07 -2.36 9.50
N VAL A 141 3.89 -2.00 8.99
CA VAL A 141 3.35 -2.48 7.73
C VAL A 141 2.99 -1.28 6.86
N VAL A 142 3.44 -1.28 5.62
CA VAL A 142 3.11 -0.25 4.63
C VAL A 142 2.43 -0.91 3.45
N TYR A 143 1.21 -0.50 3.13
CA TYR A 143 0.59 -0.82 1.85
C TYR A 143 0.83 0.33 0.89
N ILE A 144 1.45 0.06 -0.25
CA ILE A 144 1.70 1.06 -1.29
C ILE A 144 1.09 0.60 -2.61
N GLY A 145 0.37 1.48 -3.29
CA GLY A 145 -0.26 1.22 -4.57
C GLY A 145 -0.12 2.42 -5.50
N TYR A 146 -0.28 2.19 -6.80
CA TYR A 146 -0.33 3.24 -7.81
C TYR A 146 -1.73 3.29 -8.41
N ASP A 147 -2.43 4.40 -8.22
CA ASP A 147 -3.70 4.66 -8.89
C ASP A 147 -3.43 5.27 -10.27
N ALA A 148 -3.75 4.50 -11.31
CA ALA A 148 -3.56 4.92 -12.69
C ALA A 148 -4.49 6.08 -13.11
N ALA A 149 -5.67 6.19 -12.50
CA ALA A 149 -6.65 7.21 -12.85
C ALA A 149 -6.18 8.61 -12.41
N SER A 150 -5.76 8.74 -11.15
CA SER A 150 -5.18 9.99 -10.61
C SER A 150 -3.67 10.11 -10.81
N LYS A 151 -3.04 9.10 -11.41
CA LYS A 151 -1.58 8.99 -11.58
C LYS A 151 -0.85 9.24 -10.25
N THR A 152 -1.28 8.61 -9.17
CA THR A 152 -0.80 8.93 -7.81
C THR A 152 -0.40 7.67 -7.07
N VAL A 153 0.73 7.72 -6.37
CA VAL A 153 1.10 6.72 -5.37
C VAL A 153 0.30 6.98 -4.10
N ILE A 154 -0.31 5.94 -3.55
CA ILE A 154 -1.04 5.98 -2.28
C ILE A 154 -0.34 5.03 -1.32
N ALA A 155 0.04 5.53 -0.13
CA ALA A 155 0.75 4.77 0.89
C ALA A 155 0.02 4.82 2.23
N HIS A 156 -0.37 3.65 2.76
CA HIS A 156 -0.93 3.50 4.09
C HIS A 156 0.15 2.95 5.02
N TRP A 157 0.63 3.77 5.95
CA TRP A 157 1.67 3.40 6.91
C TRP A 157 1.05 3.10 8.27
N MET A 158 1.26 1.91 8.81
CA MET A 158 0.84 1.54 10.16
C MET A 158 2.05 1.01 10.91
N ASP A 159 2.22 1.40 12.17
CA ASP A 159 3.35 0.94 12.96
C ASP A 159 3.02 0.79 14.45
N SER A 160 4.02 0.31 15.19
CA SER A 160 3.93 0.04 16.62
C SER A 160 3.70 1.28 17.49
N PHE A 161 3.70 2.51 16.95
CA PHE A 161 3.31 3.71 17.71
C PHE A 161 1.80 3.86 17.86
N GLY A 162 1.02 3.12 17.07
CA GLY A 162 -0.42 2.96 17.25
C GLY A 162 -1.27 3.52 16.12
N PRO A 163 -2.57 3.17 16.10
CA PRO A 163 -3.45 3.36 14.94
C PRO A 163 -3.72 4.83 14.60
N LYS A 164 -3.58 5.76 15.56
CA LYS A 164 -3.75 7.20 15.29
C LYS A 164 -2.72 7.70 14.27
N TYR A 165 -1.52 7.11 14.25
CA TYR A 165 -0.42 7.52 13.37
C TYR A 165 -0.55 6.94 11.95
N SER A 166 -1.55 6.08 11.69
CA SER A 166 -1.84 5.61 10.32
C SER A 166 -2.75 6.56 9.53
N ILE A 167 -3.04 7.75 10.07
CA ILE A 167 -3.92 8.73 9.47
C ILE A 167 -3.21 10.11 9.47
N PRO A 168 -3.25 10.85 8.36
CA PRO A 168 -3.77 10.44 7.04
C PRO A 168 -2.84 9.44 6.32
N HIS A 169 -3.29 8.92 5.18
CA HIS A 169 -2.41 8.19 4.27
C HIS A 169 -1.48 9.17 3.53
N GLY A 170 -0.40 8.65 2.96
CA GLY A 170 0.52 9.40 2.12
C GLY A 170 0.10 9.38 0.66
N THR A 171 0.37 10.47 -0.04
CA THR A 171 0.19 10.57 -1.50
C THR A 171 1.47 11.03 -2.17
N GLY A 172 1.69 10.61 -3.41
CA GLY A 172 2.97 10.77 -4.07
C GLY A 172 2.97 10.46 -5.55
N GLN A 173 4.19 10.35 -6.10
CA GLN A 173 4.46 10.16 -7.51
C GLN A 173 5.62 9.18 -7.70
N ILE A 174 5.72 8.64 -8.91
CA ILE A 174 6.86 7.87 -9.39
C ILE A 174 7.53 8.65 -10.50
N ASP A 175 8.84 8.81 -10.42
CA ASP A 175 9.67 9.47 -11.42
C ASP A 175 10.97 8.69 -11.60
N GLY A 176 11.16 8.10 -12.79
CA GLY A 176 12.25 7.17 -13.08
C GLY A 176 12.30 6.02 -12.06
N ASP A 177 13.44 5.89 -11.39
CA ASP A 177 13.68 4.88 -10.34
C ASP A 177 13.32 5.39 -8.93
N THR A 178 12.58 6.50 -8.81
CA THR A 178 12.21 7.10 -7.52
C THR A 178 10.72 7.01 -7.27
N ILE A 179 10.35 6.49 -6.10
CA ILE A 179 9.02 6.63 -5.50
C ILE A 179 9.12 7.72 -4.44
N GLN A 180 8.30 8.75 -4.52
CA GLN A 180 8.25 9.79 -3.49
C GLN A 180 6.82 10.06 -3.06
N PHE A 181 6.56 10.03 -1.75
CA PHE A 181 5.25 10.37 -1.19
C PHE A 181 5.38 11.17 0.11
N VAL A 182 4.33 11.91 0.46
CA VAL A 182 4.26 12.73 1.67
C VAL A 182 3.02 12.32 2.47
N ILE A 183 3.21 12.09 3.77
CA ILE A 183 2.11 11.95 4.73
C ILE A 183 1.90 13.31 5.41
N PRO A 184 0.75 13.98 5.22
CA PRO A 184 0.52 15.31 5.80
C PRO A 184 0.04 15.21 7.26
N TYR A 185 0.92 14.74 8.15
CA TYR A 185 0.60 14.72 9.58
C TYR A 185 0.37 16.13 10.12
N ALA A 186 -0.48 16.25 11.14
CA ALA A 186 -0.79 17.53 11.80
C ALA A 186 0.45 18.19 12.43
N THR A 187 1.46 17.41 12.81
CA THR A 187 2.73 17.89 13.37
C THR A 187 3.71 18.40 12.31
N GLY A 188 3.39 18.24 11.03
CA GLY A 188 4.23 18.59 9.90
C GLY A 188 4.28 17.46 8.86
N PRO A 189 4.47 17.79 7.57
CA PRO A 189 4.49 16.80 6.51
C PRO A 189 5.70 15.87 6.67
N PHE A 190 5.53 14.60 6.33
CA PHE A 190 6.56 13.58 6.44
C PHE A 190 6.82 12.96 5.07
N ARG A 191 7.98 13.29 4.48
CA ARG A 191 8.36 12.86 3.13
C ARG A 191 9.13 11.55 3.19
N ASN A 192 8.73 10.63 2.33
CA ASN A 192 9.43 9.40 2.04
C ASN A 192 9.92 9.45 0.59
N THR A 193 11.20 9.17 0.38
CA THR A 193 11.81 9.07 -0.96
C THR A 193 12.55 7.75 -1.05
N TRP A 194 12.08 6.85 -1.90
CA TRP A 194 12.64 5.53 -2.12
C TRP A 194 13.24 5.48 -3.52
N ARG A 195 14.55 5.31 -3.62
CA ARG A 195 15.27 5.26 -4.89
C ARG A 195 15.77 3.85 -5.12
N TYR A 196 15.46 3.29 -6.28
CA TYR A 196 15.98 2.03 -6.73
C TYR A 196 17.32 2.26 -7.45
N ASP A 197 18.28 1.38 -7.19
CA ASP A 197 19.53 1.27 -7.95
C ASP A 197 19.43 0.00 -8.79
N PRO A 198 19.14 0.11 -10.11
CA PRO A 198 19.01 -1.06 -10.97
C PRO A 198 20.33 -1.81 -11.19
N ALA A 199 21.48 -1.15 -11.05
CA ALA A 199 22.77 -1.80 -11.19
C ALA A 199 23.10 -2.67 -9.98
N ALA A 200 22.70 -2.23 -8.78
CA ALA A 200 22.92 -2.96 -7.53
C ALA A 200 21.75 -3.86 -7.11
N GLY A 201 20.58 -3.75 -7.77
CA GLY A 201 19.35 -4.45 -7.36
C GLY A 201 18.94 -4.12 -5.93
N SER A 202 19.14 -2.86 -5.52
CA SER A 202 19.00 -2.42 -4.13
C SER A 202 18.22 -1.11 -4.02
N TRP A 203 17.76 -0.77 -2.83
CA TRP A 203 17.07 0.50 -2.60
C TRP A 203 17.79 1.38 -1.59
N GLN A 204 17.57 2.69 -1.72
CA GLN A 204 17.81 3.66 -0.67
C GLN A 204 16.49 4.30 -0.27
N PHE A 205 16.14 4.20 1.01
CA PHE A 205 14.97 4.89 1.57
C PHE A 205 15.45 6.09 2.38
N SER A 206 14.89 7.26 2.13
CA SER A 206 15.15 8.50 2.86
C SER A 206 13.85 9.07 3.39
N LEU A 207 13.80 9.32 4.69
CA LEU A 207 12.65 9.85 5.41
C LEU A 207 13.00 11.20 6.01
N GLU A 208 12.15 12.19 5.80
CA GLU A 208 12.39 13.57 6.20
C GLU A 208 11.13 14.20 6.80
N SER A 209 11.32 15.02 7.84
CA SER A 209 10.26 15.78 8.49
C SER A 209 10.31 17.23 8.00
N GLY A 210 9.19 17.72 7.49
CA GLY A 210 9.02 19.12 7.14
C GLY A 210 9.07 20.01 8.37
N GLN A 211 9.76 21.14 8.24
CA GLN A 211 9.94 22.13 9.28
C GLN A 211 9.02 23.35 9.03
N PRO A 212 8.71 24.16 10.07
CA PRO A 212 7.88 25.35 9.91
C PRO A 212 8.43 26.40 8.94
N ASP A 213 9.75 26.41 8.72
CA ASP A 213 10.44 27.29 7.77
C ASP A 213 10.41 26.77 6.31
N GLY A 214 9.70 25.66 6.06
CA GLY A 214 9.59 25.03 4.75
C GLY A 214 10.77 24.11 4.39
N THR A 215 11.79 23.99 5.25
CA THR A 215 12.91 23.08 5.03
C THR A 215 12.55 21.65 5.40
N TRP A 216 13.37 20.70 4.93
CA TRP A 216 13.24 19.29 5.24
C TRP A 216 14.40 18.86 6.13
N LYS A 217 14.08 18.22 7.26
CA LYS A 217 15.06 17.69 8.19
C LYS A 217 15.14 16.18 8.08
N HIS A 218 16.36 15.66 8.01
CA HIS A 218 16.61 14.22 8.07
C HIS A 218 15.92 13.58 9.28
N PHE A 219 15.15 12.53 9.02
CA PHE A 219 14.57 11.68 10.04
C PHE A 219 15.18 10.28 10.01
N ALA A 220 15.28 9.65 8.85
CA ALA A 220 15.92 8.34 8.72
C ALA A 220 16.48 8.12 7.32
N ARG A 221 17.46 7.24 7.20
CA ARG A 221 17.98 6.77 5.91
C ARG A 221 18.39 5.32 6.01
N TYR A 222 18.01 4.52 5.03
CA TYR A 222 18.32 3.10 4.95
C TYR A 222 18.95 2.75 3.61
N LYS A 223 19.96 1.88 3.64
CA LYS A 223 20.33 1.04 2.50
C LYS A 223 19.56 -0.27 2.65
N VAL A 224 18.85 -0.65 1.62
CA VAL A 224 17.97 -1.81 1.59
C VAL A 224 18.52 -2.77 0.55
N LYS A 225 19.07 -3.89 1.03
CA LYS A 225 19.72 -4.90 0.19
C LYS A 225 19.00 -6.22 0.35
N ARG A 226 19.06 -7.05 -0.69
CA ARG A 226 18.58 -8.43 -0.61
C ARG A 226 19.21 -9.12 0.59
N ASP A 227 18.37 -9.85 1.32
CA ASP A 227 18.84 -10.69 2.42
C ASP A 227 19.29 -12.09 1.93
#